data_AF-A0A2V5KEN3-F1
#
_entry.id   AF-A0A2V5KEN3-F1
#
_cell.length_a   1.000
_cell.length_b   1.000
_cell.length_c   1.000
_cell.angle_alpha   90.00
_cell.angle_beta   90.00
_cell.angle_gamma   90.00
#
_symmetry.space_group_name_H-M   'P 1'
#
loop_
_entity.id
_entity.type
_entity.pdbx_description
1 polymer ?
#
loop_
_entity_poly.entity_id
_entity_poly.type
_entity_poly.pdbx_seq_one_letter_code
_entity_poly.pdbx_strand_id
1 'polypeptide(L)'
;GSGSAATAQAQTGTQAPVFHPHQVTLWTPRTQPLPPLQAPLFPTIQLSTVAWTAIGPAPLNSLGPTENVSGRNTGIAAHPTDANIIYVAPAGGGVWKTTSGGTNWSPLTDIQSTLSMGAVAIARSNPLVVYAGTGEANNSGDSNFGRGILVSTDGGGTFTLNSGPGGVFNTDRMTSSRIAVDPTNANIAYAAMADFGINGIFTSGITGIYKTTNSGSTWTNVTMANGKESTYPWSDVVVDPNTTSTVYAAVGWVFGTANNGVYKSTDSGATWRLLNTPPAPVGASFGRISIAISKANNANVLYIAAEDNTTGGLARFVRSDNGGTTFTDLTAGTPNYMSSQGWYDTNLSPG
;
A
#
# COMPACT_ATOMS: atom_id res chain seq x y z
N GLY A 1 53.86 29.62 -24.09
CA GLY A 1 53.04 30.61 -24.80
C GLY A 1 51.59 30.29 -24.53
N SER A 2 50.99 31.07 -23.65
CA SER A 2 49.61 31.04 -23.19
C SER A 2 48.66 31.74 -24.17
N GLY A 3 47.44 31.21 -24.30
CA GLY A 3 46.19 31.99 -24.33
C GLY A 3 45.70 32.59 -25.65
N SER A 4 44.47 32.23 -26.03
CA SER A 4 43.38 33.17 -26.37
C SER A 4 42.08 32.37 -26.55
N ALA A 5 41.21 32.34 -25.54
CA ALA A 5 40.09 33.28 -25.34
C ALA A 5 38.83 32.85 -26.14
N ALA A 6 37.93 32.16 -25.44
CA ALA A 6 36.54 32.05 -25.84
C ALA A 6 35.85 33.40 -25.56
N THR A 7 35.44 34.11 -26.60
CA THR A 7 34.57 35.28 -26.52
C THR A 7 33.14 34.86 -26.85
N ALA A 8 32.24 35.18 -25.93
CA ALA A 8 30.80 35.10 -26.12
C ALA A 8 30.35 36.03 -27.27
N GLN A 9 29.44 35.54 -28.11
CA GLN A 9 28.54 36.40 -28.87
C GLN A 9 27.12 36.21 -28.34
N ALA A 10 26.60 37.27 -27.74
CA ALA A 10 25.21 37.43 -27.41
C ALA A 10 24.37 37.46 -28.70
N GLN A 11 23.35 36.61 -28.80
CA GLN A 11 22.22 36.89 -29.69
C GLN A 11 21.17 37.64 -28.88
N THR A 12 21.15 38.95 -29.12
CA THR A 12 20.02 39.83 -28.80
C THR A 12 18.85 39.48 -29.72
N GLY A 13 17.75 39.00 -29.12
CA GLY A 13 16.52 38.73 -29.85
C GLY A 13 15.38 38.39 -28.89
N THR A 14 14.79 39.41 -28.28
CA THR A 14 13.52 39.27 -27.56
C THR A 14 12.40 38.99 -28.56
N GLN A 15 12.07 37.72 -28.79
CA GLN A 15 10.75 37.37 -29.33
C GLN A 15 9.82 37.07 -28.16
N ALA A 16 8.82 37.92 -27.98
CA ALA A 16 7.69 37.64 -27.12
C ALA A 16 6.97 36.37 -27.63
N PRO A 17 6.39 35.54 -26.74
CA PRO A 17 5.63 34.36 -27.15
C PRO A 17 4.45 34.77 -28.05
N VAL A 18 4.34 34.14 -29.21
CA VAL A 18 3.20 34.29 -30.11
C VAL A 18 2.03 33.52 -29.52
N PHE A 19 1.04 34.23 -29.00
CA PHE A 19 -0.25 33.64 -28.65
C PHE A 19 -1.08 33.47 -29.92
N HIS A 20 -1.35 32.22 -30.30
CA HIS A 20 -2.40 31.91 -31.25
C HIS A 20 -3.74 31.95 -30.52
N PRO A 21 -4.66 32.89 -30.83
CA PRO A 21 -6.00 32.85 -30.26
C PRO A 21 -6.73 31.63 -30.82
N HIS A 22 -6.96 30.62 -29.98
CA HIS A 22 -7.93 29.59 -30.28
C HIS A 22 -9.32 30.24 -30.32
N GLN A 23 -9.91 30.33 -31.51
CA GLN A 23 -11.32 30.65 -31.67
C GLN A 23 -12.14 29.53 -31.01
N VAL A 24 -12.60 29.77 -29.78
CA VAL A 24 -13.60 28.91 -29.14
C VAL A 24 -14.93 29.19 -29.84
N THR A 25 -15.33 28.33 -30.76
CA THR A 25 -16.71 28.33 -31.25
C THR A 25 -17.59 27.88 -30.08
N LEU A 26 -18.33 28.81 -29.48
CA LEU A 26 -19.33 28.49 -28.46
C LEU A 26 -20.34 27.53 -29.07
N TRP A 27 -20.48 26.36 -28.44
CA TRP A 27 -21.45 25.34 -28.84
C TRP A 27 -22.86 25.92 -28.72
N THR A 28 -23.58 26.07 -29.82
CA THR A 28 -24.99 26.44 -29.79
C THR A 28 -25.78 25.24 -29.25
N PRO A 29 -26.56 25.39 -28.16
CA PRO A 29 -27.38 24.30 -27.66
C PRO A 29 -28.32 23.79 -28.76
N ARG A 30 -28.37 22.47 -28.94
CA ARG A 30 -29.25 21.82 -29.91
C ARG A 30 -30.71 22.17 -29.57
N THR A 31 -31.40 22.91 -30.45
CA THR A 31 -32.80 23.33 -30.27
C THR A 31 -33.82 22.35 -30.83
N GLN A 32 -33.38 21.25 -31.46
CA GLN A 32 -34.28 20.22 -31.96
C GLN A 32 -34.51 19.12 -30.90
N PRO A 33 -35.77 18.71 -30.66
CA PRO A 33 -36.06 17.54 -29.84
C PRO A 33 -35.36 16.31 -30.43
N LEU A 34 -34.74 15.49 -29.57
CA LEU A 34 -34.20 14.21 -29.99
C LEU A 34 -35.36 13.36 -30.56
N PRO A 35 -35.16 12.61 -31.66
CA PRO A 35 -36.11 11.58 -32.03
C PRO A 35 -36.31 10.62 -30.84
N PRO A 36 -37.52 10.05 -30.66
CA PRO A 36 -37.75 9.11 -29.57
C PRO A 36 -36.68 8.01 -29.61
N LEU A 37 -36.05 7.75 -28.47
CA LEU A 37 -35.16 6.61 -28.32
C LEU A 37 -35.97 5.35 -28.62
N GLN A 38 -35.80 4.81 -29.82
CA GLN A 38 -36.33 3.50 -30.15
C GLN A 38 -35.51 2.50 -29.32
N ALA A 39 -36.15 1.87 -28.34
CA ALA A 39 -35.49 0.87 -27.50
C ALA A 39 -34.77 -0.13 -28.43
N PRO A 40 -33.49 -0.41 -28.22
CA PRO A 40 -32.81 -1.39 -29.06
C PRO A 40 -33.54 -2.73 -28.93
N LEU A 41 -33.96 -3.30 -30.05
CA LEU A 41 -34.47 -4.68 -30.13
C LEU A 41 -33.28 -5.65 -29.98
N PHE A 42 -32.60 -5.62 -28.84
CA PHE A 42 -31.76 -6.72 -28.45
C PHE A 42 -32.64 -7.70 -27.66
N PRO A 43 -32.60 -9.01 -27.97
CA PRO A 43 -33.24 -9.99 -27.11
C PRO A 43 -32.66 -9.80 -25.70
N THR A 44 -33.53 -9.59 -24.73
CA THR A 44 -33.15 -9.51 -23.32
C THR A 44 -32.36 -10.78 -23.01
N ILE A 45 -31.06 -10.67 -22.76
CA ILE A 45 -30.28 -11.79 -22.24
C ILE A 45 -30.93 -12.12 -20.91
N GLN A 46 -31.63 -13.25 -20.85
CA GLN A 46 -32.12 -13.79 -19.60
C GLN A 46 -30.87 -14.13 -18.79
N LEU A 47 -30.57 -13.32 -17.78
CA LEU A 47 -29.57 -13.67 -16.77
C LEU A 47 -29.98 -15.01 -16.19
N SER A 48 -29.13 -16.02 -16.36
CA SER A 48 -29.40 -17.33 -15.77
C SER A 48 -29.51 -17.13 -14.26
N THR A 49 -30.61 -17.60 -13.66
CA THR A 49 -30.80 -17.65 -12.21
C THR A 49 -29.98 -18.78 -11.56
N VAL A 50 -29.09 -19.41 -12.32
CA VAL A 50 -28.18 -20.43 -11.83
C VAL A 50 -27.25 -19.78 -10.82
N ALA A 51 -27.21 -20.36 -9.62
CA ALA A 51 -26.34 -19.93 -8.55
C ALA A 51 -24.91 -19.76 -9.08
N TRP A 52 -24.38 -18.54 -8.99
CA TRP A 52 -22.97 -18.29 -9.25
C TRP A 52 -22.15 -19.23 -8.36
N THR A 53 -21.34 -20.08 -8.98
CA THR A 53 -20.46 -21.00 -8.25
C THR A 53 -19.09 -20.35 -8.15
N ALA A 54 -18.65 -20.06 -6.92
CA ALA A 54 -17.31 -19.55 -6.68
C ALA A 54 -16.27 -20.62 -7.09
N ILE A 55 -15.33 -20.23 -7.94
CA ILE A 55 -14.20 -21.07 -8.39
C ILE A 55 -12.90 -20.72 -7.67
N GLY A 56 -12.97 -19.94 -6.59
CA GLY A 56 -11.81 -19.29 -5.98
C GLY A 56 -12.00 -18.95 -4.50
N PRO A 57 -10.91 -18.66 -3.75
CA PRO A 57 -9.51 -18.89 -4.10
C PRO A 57 -9.22 -20.40 -4.10
N ALA A 58 -9.02 -20.93 -5.31
CA ALA A 58 -8.65 -22.30 -5.57
C ALA A 58 -7.64 -22.24 -6.72
N PRO A 59 -6.72 -23.19 -6.80
CA PRO A 59 -5.81 -23.26 -7.92
C PRO A 59 -6.53 -23.26 -9.27
N LEU A 60 -6.18 -22.31 -10.14
CA LEU A 60 -6.51 -22.35 -11.55
C LEU A 60 -5.59 -23.38 -12.21
N ASN A 61 -6.19 -24.40 -12.79
CA ASN A 61 -5.50 -25.52 -13.42
C ASN A 61 -5.02 -25.24 -14.86
N SER A 62 -5.14 -24.01 -15.36
CA SER A 62 -5.09 -23.75 -16.82
C SER A 62 -4.16 -22.63 -17.31
N LEU A 63 -3.23 -22.09 -16.52
CA LEU A 63 -2.35 -20.99 -16.99
C LEU A 63 -0.82 -21.27 -16.99
N GLY A 64 -0.35 -22.45 -16.56
CA GLY A 64 1.03 -22.99 -16.76
C GLY A 64 2.19 -22.32 -15.96
N PRO A 65 3.45 -22.84 -16.04
CA PRO A 65 3.85 -24.24 -16.01
C PRO A 65 3.94 -24.77 -14.55
N THR A 66 3.58 -26.04 -14.38
CA THR A 66 3.80 -26.93 -13.22
C THR A 66 3.13 -26.63 -11.86
N GLU A 67 2.56 -25.46 -11.59
CA GLU A 67 1.97 -25.21 -10.25
C GLU A 67 0.56 -24.60 -10.25
N ASN A 68 -0.15 -24.95 -9.19
CA ASN A 68 -1.49 -24.51 -8.82
C ASN A 68 -1.46 -23.03 -8.42
N VAL A 69 -2.04 -22.11 -9.23
CA VAL A 69 -2.02 -20.66 -8.95
C VAL A 69 -3.40 -20.10 -8.60
N SER A 70 -3.51 -19.34 -7.49
CA SER A 70 -4.77 -18.73 -7.02
C SER A 70 -4.83 -17.21 -7.17
N GLY A 71 -3.90 -16.62 -7.94
CA GLY A 71 -3.71 -15.17 -8.07
C GLY A 71 -2.75 -14.57 -7.03
N ARG A 72 -2.45 -13.27 -7.16
CA ARG A 72 -1.51 -12.54 -6.30
C ARG A 72 -2.16 -12.18 -4.96
N ASN A 73 -1.57 -12.64 -3.86
CA ASN A 73 -2.00 -12.29 -2.51
C ASN A 73 -1.12 -11.18 -1.93
N THR A 74 -1.72 -10.06 -1.49
CA THR A 74 -1.00 -8.90 -0.98
C THR A 74 -1.04 -8.83 0.55
N GLY A 75 -2.02 -9.48 1.19
CA GLY A 75 -2.17 -9.49 2.64
C GLY A 75 -2.70 -10.80 3.20
N ILE A 76 -2.17 -11.20 4.36
CA ILE A 76 -2.66 -12.33 5.15
C ILE A 76 -2.73 -11.92 6.62
N ALA A 77 -3.85 -12.25 7.28
CA ALA A 77 -4.05 -12.02 8.69
C ALA A 77 -4.66 -13.25 9.35
N ALA A 78 -3.88 -13.90 10.23
CA ALA A 78 -4.35 -15.04 11.03
C ALA A 78 -4.96 -14.56 12.34
N HIS A 79 -6.04 -15.22 12.78
CA HIS A 79 -6.66 -14.97 14.07
C HIS A 79 -5.68 -15.29 15.20
N PRO A 80 -5.62 -14.46 16.28
CA PRO A 80 -4.56 -14.57 17.28
C PRO A 80 -4.59 -15.86 18.11
N THR A 81 -5.75 -16.53 18.20
CA THR A 81 -5.94 -17.72 19.04
C THR A 81 -6.65 -18.88 18.34
N ASP A 82 -7.01 -18.75 17.06
CA ASP A 82 -7.73 -19.79 16.31
C ASP A 82 -7.06 -19.97 14.95
N ALA A 83 -6.28 -21.04 14.80
CA ALA A 83 -5.55 -21.32 13.58
C ALA A 83 -6.46 -21.62 12.37
N ASN A 84 -7.75 -21.89 12.60
CA ASN A 84 -8.68 -22.14 11.50
C ASN A 84 -9.19 -20.84 10.87
N ILE A 85 -9.03 -19.70 11.54
CA ILE A 85 -9.53 -18.41 11.07
C ILE A 85 -8.40 -17.59 10.46
N ILE A 86 -8.48 -17.41 9.14
CA ILE A 86 -7.49 -16.63 8.37
C ILE A 86 -8.25 -15.72 7.40
N TYR A 87 -7.77 -14.49 7.27
CA TYR A 87 -8.20 -13.54 6.25
C TYR A 87 -7.09 -13.37 5.22
N VAL A 88 -7.46 -13.26 3.95
CA VAL A 88 -6.55 -12.91 2.86
C VAL A 88 -7.11 -11.76 2.05
N ALA A 89 -6.20 -10.95 1.52
CA ALA A 89 -6.48 -9.83 0.65
C ALA A 89 -5.68 -10.00 -0.65
N PRO A 90 -6.27 -10.62 -1.68
CA PRO A 90 -5.67 -10.64 -3.00
C PRO A 90 -5.66 -9.26 -3.66
N ALA A 91 -4.68 -9.04 -4.54
CA ALA A 91 -4.50 -7.84 -5.37
C ALA A 91 -5.82 -7.34 -6.02
N GLY A 92 -6.66 -8.30 -6.44
CA GLY A 92 -8.03 -8.09 -6.85
C GLY A 92 -8.91 -9.27 -6.41
N GLY A 93 -10.20 -9.01 -6.20
CA GLY A 93 -11.17 -10.03 -5.78
C GLY A 93 -11.63 -9.89 -4.32
N GLY A 94 -11.27 -8.80 -3.63
CA GLY A 94 -11.81 -8.49 -2.31
C GLY A 94 -11.14 -9.23 -1.15
N VAL A 95 -11.70 -9.13 0.05
CA VAL A 95 -11.23 -9.86 1.23
C VAL A 95 -11.94 -11.20 1.31
N TRP A 96 -11.18 -12.25 1.62
CA TRP A 96 -11.68 -13.60 1.84
C TRP A 96 -11.36 -14.07 3.25
N LYS A 97 -12.21 -14.94 3.79
CA LYS A 97 -12.02 -15.56 5.10
C LYS A 97 -12.20 -17.07 5.02
N THR A 98 -11.36 -17.79 5.73
CA THR A 98 -11.57 -19.20 6.07
C THR A 98 -11.85 -19.32 7.57
N THR A 99 -12.64 -20.32 7.93
CA THR A 99 -12.83 -20.81 9.31
C THR A 99 -12.49 -22.30 9.44
N SER A 100 -11.76 -22.83 8.45
CA SER A 100 -11.43 -24.25 8.30
C SER A 100 -9.94 -24.47 8.03
N GLY A 101 -9.09 -23.50 8.39
CA GLY A 101 -7.64 -23.60 8.20
C GLY A 101 -7.23 -23.57 6.73
N GLY A 102 -8.05 -22.98 5.86
CA GLY A 102 -7.76 -22.80 4.44
C GLY A 102 -8.40 -23.80 3.49
N THR A 103 -9.20 -24.77 3.99
CA THR A 103 -9.88 -25.73 3.10
C THR A 103 -11.07 -25.09 2.36
N ASN A 104 -11.82 -24.22 3.04
CA ASN A 104 -12.94 -23.47 2.46
C ASN A 104 -12.77 -21.97 2.71
N TRP A 105 -13.18 -21.16 1.74
CA TRP A 105 -13.07 -19.70 1.79
C TRP A 105 -14.39 -19.05 1.42
N SER A 106 -14.70 -17.95 2.09
CA SER A 106 -15.88 -17.12 1.83
C SER A 106 -15.46 -15.70 1.45
N PRO A 107 -16.01 -15.12 0.38
CA PRO A 107 -15.77 -13.72 0.05
C PRO A 107 -16.54 -12.81 1.02
N LEU A 108 -15.93 -11.69 1.42
CA LEU A 108 -16.49 -10.79 2.43
C LEU A 108 -16.80 -9.37 1.91
N THR A 109 -16.31 -9.01 0.72
CA THR A 109 -16.36 -7.63 0.22
C THR A 109 -16.88 -7.49 -1.21
N ASP A 110 -17.59 -8.50 -1.74
CA ASP A 110 -18.07 -8.49 -3.14
C ASP A 110 -18.98 -7.31 -3.49
N ILE A 111 -19.63 -6.72 -2.48
CA ILE A 111 -20.52 -5.56 -2.61
C ILE A 111 -19.79 -4.22 -2.45
N GLN A 112 -18.49 -4.22 -2.15
CA GLN A 112 -17.72 -3.00 -1.98
C GLN A 112 -17.43 -2.35 -3.34
N SER A 113 -17.34 -1.03 -3.34
CA SER A 113 -17.08 -0.23 -4.55
C SER A 113 -15.73 -0.47 -5.24
N THR A 114 -14.82 -1.20 -4.60
CA THR A 114 -13.58 -1.70 -5.20
C THR A 114 -13.22 -3.04 -4.57
N LEU A 115 -12.68 -3.93 -5.40
CA LEU A 115 -12.17 -5.23 -4.99
C LEU A 115 -10.64 -5.30 -5.03
N SER A 116 -9.96 -4.20 -5.35
CA SER A 116 -8.51 -4.14 -5.27
C SER A 116 -8.08 -3.96 -3.82
N MET A 117 -7.20 -4.84 -3.34
CA MET A 117 -6.73 -4.84 -1.95
C MET A 117 -5.20 -4.84 -1.90
N GLY A 118 -4.66 -4.07 -0.97
CA GLY A 118 -3.23 -4.03 -0.68
C GLY A 118 -2.87 -4.54 0.72
N ALA A 119 -3.82 -4.58 1.65
CA ALA A 119 -3.56 -5.03 3.01
C ALA A 119 -4.81 -5.58 3.70
N VAL A 120 -4.62 -6.51 4.64
CA VAL A 120 -5.63 -6.90 5.64
C VAL A 120 -4.94 -7.07 6.99
N ALA A 121 -5.59 -6.63 8.07
CA ALA A 121 -5.10 -6.78 9.43
C ALA A 121 -6.26 -7.06 10.39
N ILE A 122 -6.02 -7.96 11.35
CA ILE A 122 -6.95 -8.29 12.43
C ILE A 122 -6.44 -7.73 13.75
N ALA A 123 -7.33 -7.14 14.54
CA ALA A 123 -6.97 -6.64 15.85
C ALA A 123 -6.78 -7.79 16.85
N ARG A 124 -5.63 -7.84 17.52
CA ARG A 124 -5.32 -8.89 18.51
C ARG A 124 -6.16 -8.77 19.78
N SER A 125 -6.41 -7.55 20.22
CA SER A 125 -7.22 -7.23 21.41
C SER A 125 -8.71 -7.47 21.22
N ASN A 126 -9.20 -7.43 19.98
CA ASN A 126 -10.57 -7.80 19.62
C ASN A 126 -10.63 -8.34 18.18
N PRO A 127 -10.57 -9.67 17.97
CA PRO A 127 -10.52 -10.26 16.64
C PRO A 127 -11.77 -10.07 15.76
N LEU A 128 -12.85 -9.46 16.30
CA LEU A 128 -13.98 -9.02 15.49
C LEU A 128 -13.66 -7.77 14.67
N VAL A 129 -12.63 -7.00 15.06
CA VAL A 129 -12.22 -5.80 14.32
C VAL A 129 -11.20 -6.20 13.26
N VAL A 130 -11.59 -6.02 11.99
CA VAL A 130 -10.76 -6.32 10.81
C VAL A 130 -10.66 -5.07 9.95
N TYR A 131 -9.44 -4.67 9.62
CA TYR A 131 -9.14 -3.57 8.71
C TYR A 131 -8.68 -4.14 7.37
N ALA A 132 -9.20 -3.60 6.26
CA ALA A 132 -8.77 -3.94 4.92
C ALA A 132 -8.45 -2.69 4.12
N GLY A 133 -7.22 -2.61 3.63
CA GLY A 133 -6.71 -1.50 2.84
C GLY A 133 -7.01 -1.74 1.38
N THR A 134 -7.83 -0.87 0.79
CA THR A 134 -8.13 -0.96 -0.64
C THR A 134 -7.00 -0.34 -1.47
N GLY A 135 -6.81 -0.85 -2.68
CA GLY A 135 -5.75 -0.45 -3.59
C GLY A 135 -4.41 -1.10 -3.27
N GLU A 136 -3.69 -1.50 -4.30
CA GLU A 136 -2.46 -2.29 -4.19
C GLU A 136 -1.21 -1.45 -4.42
N ALA A 137 -0.27 -1.47 -3.47
CA ALA A 137 0.96 -0.69 -3.51
C ALA A 137 2.20 -1.46 -4.00
N ASN A 138 2.05 -2.45 -4.89
CA ASN A 138 3.18 -3.23 -5.44
C ASN A 138 3.79 -2.64 -6.72
N ASN A 139 3.35 -1.46 -7.13
CA ASN A 139 3.96 -0.66 -8.19
C ASN A 139 4.01 -1.31 -9.58
N SER A 140 3.10 -2.24 -9.85
CA SER A 140 2.99 -2.91 -11.14
C SER A 140 1.98 -2.21 -12.05
N GLY A 141 2.13 -2.42 -13.35
CA GLY A 141 1.17 -1.98 -14.37
C GLY A 141 -0.21 -2.64 -14.27
N ASP A 142 -0.39 -3.57 -13.33
CA ASP A 142 -1.67 -4.18 -12.97
C ASP A 142 -2.10 -3.88 -11.51
N SER A 143 -1.39 -3.01 -10.79
CA SER A 143 -1.73 -2.58 -9.43
C SER A 143 -2.82 -1.51 -9.48
N ASN A 144 -3.99 -1.78 -8.89
CA ASN A 144 -5.14 -0.87 -8.97
C ASN A 144 -5.26 0.05 -7.75
N PHE A 145 -5.87 1.21 -7.94
CA PHE A 145 -6.16 2.14 -6.84
C PHE A 145 -7.36 1.71 -6.00
N GLY A 146 -7.32 2.12 -4.75
CA GLY A 146 -8.36 1.92 -3.77
C GLY A 146 -9.25 3.15 -3.59
N ARG A 147 -10.07 3.08 -2.55
CA ARG A 147 -10.96 4.15 -2.07
C ARG A 147 -10.80 4.45 -0.58
N GLY A 148 -9.75 3.90 0.06
CA GLY A 148 -9.47 4.06 1.49
C GLY A 148 -9.45 2.74 2.26
N ILE A 149 -9.84 2.79 3.53
CA ILE A 149 -9.79 1.64 4.44
C ILE A 149 -11.20 1.15 4.77
N LEU A 150 -11.44 -0.13 4.51
CA LEU A 150 -12.63 -0.85 4.94
C LEU A 150 -12.43 -1.32 6.39
N VAL A 151 -13.46 -1.21 7.23
CA VAL A 151 -13.43 -1.75 8.59
C VAL A 151 -14.67 -2.59 8.85
N SER A 152 -14.44 -3.77 9.41
CA SER A 152 -15.46 -4.63 10.00
C SER A 152 -15.29 -4.63 11.52
N THR A 153 -16.40 -4.67 12.25
CA THR A 153 -16.44 -4.80 13.71
C THR A 153 -17.19 -6.08 14.15
N ASP A 154 -17.54 -6.94 13.20
CA ASP A 154 -18.32 -8.17 13.37
C ASP A 154 -17.59 -9.41 12.80
N GLY A 155 -16.26 -9.35 12.69
CA GLY A 155 -15.43 -10.47 12.23
C GLY A 155 -15.54 -10.73 10.73
N GLY A 156 -15.81 -9.69 9.94
CA GLY A 156 -15.92 -9.74 8.49
C GLY A 156 -17.33 -10.00 7.97
N GLY A 157 -18.37 -9.95 8.81
CA GLY A 157 -19.76 -10.06 8.37
C GLY A 157 -20.19 -8.87 7.51
N THR A 158 -19.80 -7.67 7.93
CA THR A 158 -19.98 -6.43 7.17
C THR A 158 -18.71 -5.59 7.19
N PHE A 159 -18.45 -4.90 6.08
CA PHE A 159 -17.38 -3.92 5.97
C PHE A 159 -17.95 -2.55 5.61
N THR A 160 -17.50 -1.53 6.32
CA THR A 160 -17.81 -0.14 6.04
C THR A 160 -16.59 0.53 5.44
N LEU A 161 -16.74 1.14 4.27
CA LEU A 161 -15.69 1.97 3.69
C LEU A 161 -15.62 3.29 4.45
N ASN A 162 -14.56 3.45 5.23
CA ASN A 162 -14.34 4.66 6.00
C ASN A 162 -13.32 5.54 5.30
N SER A 163 -13.81 6.60 4.63
CA SER A 163 -12.95 7.62 4.02
C SER A 163 -12.55 8.75 4.99
N GLY A 164 -13.06 8.73 6.23
CA GLY A 164 -12.89 9.77 7.25
C GLY A 164 -13.58 11.12 6.93
N PRO A 165 -13.92 11.94 7.95
CA PRO A 165 -14.36 13.32 7.74
C PRO A 165 -13.23 14.17 7.16
N GLY A 166 -13.56 15.12 6.30
CA GLY A 166 -12.58 15.94 5.59
C GLY A 166 -11.95 15.27 4.37
N GLY A 167 -12.25 13.99 4.12
CA GLY A 167 -11.92 13.39 2.83
C GLY A 167 -10.52 12.85 2.69
N VAL A 168 -9.88 12.43 3.77
CA VAL A 168 -8.50 11.91 3.74
C VAL A 168 -8.29 10.76 2.73
N PHE A 169 -9.35 10.03 2.36
CA PHE A 169 -9.34 9.04 1.26
C PHE A 169 -10.40 9.32 0.17
N ASN A 170 -10.94 10.54 0.04
CA ASN A 170 -12.14 10.80 -0.78
C ASN A 170 -11.86 11.37 -2.18
N THR A 171 -10.65 11.85 -2.47
CA THR A 171 -10.37 12.62 -3.69
C THR A 171 -9.42 11.96 -4.67
N ASP A 172 -8.65 10.95 -4.25
CA ASP A 172 -7.44 10.59 -4.97
C ASP A 172 -7.13 9.09 -5.00
N ARG A 173 -6.33 8.74 -6.00
CA ARG A 173 -5.87 7.41 -6.37
C ARG A 173 -4.85 6.89 -5.35
N MET A 174 -5.31 6.42 -4.20
CA MET A 174 -4.44 5.87 -3.15
C MET A 174 -4.39 4.35 -3.16
N THR A 175 -3.25 3.80 -2.74
CA THR A 175 -3.04 2.37 -2.50
C THR A 175 -2.58 2.14 -1.07
N SER A 176 -2.95 1.01 -0.49
CA SER A 176 -2.56 0.64 0.86
C SER A 176 -1.37 -0.32 0.81
N SER A 177 -0.26 0.07 1.42
CA SER A 177 0.94 -0.77 1.48
C SER A 177 0.91 -1.74 2.66
N ARG A 178 0.40 -1.28 3.81
CA ARG A 178 0.33 -2.06 5.05
C ARG A 178 -0.66 -1.45 6.03
N ILE A 179 -1.26 -2.28 6.88
CA ILE A 179 -2.00 -1.85 8.07
C ILE A 179 -1.41 -2.53 9.30
N ALA A 180 -1.14 -1.76 10.34
CA ALA A 180 -0.75 -2.26 11.66
C ALA A 180 -1.78 -1.81 12.71
N VAL A 181 -2.34 -2.76 13.45
CA VAL A 181 -3.29 -2.49 14.52
C VAL A 181 -2.57 -2.51 15.86
N ASP A 182 -2.91 -1.58 16.75
CA ASP A 182 -2.39 -1.57 18.12
C ASP A 182 -2.74 -2.92 18.80
N PRO A 183 -1.74 -3.61 19.36
CA PRO A 183 -1.92 -4.94 19.96
C PRO A 183 -2.88 -4.94 21.17
N THR A 184 -3.03 -3.81 21.85
CA THR A 184 -3.80 -3.63 23.08
C THR A 184 -5.13 -2.92 22.86
N ASN A 185 -5.32 -2.23 21.74
CA ASN A 185 -6.53 -1.46 21.46
C ASN A 185 -6.97 -1.53 20.00
N ALA A 186 -8.03 -2.30 19.73
CA ALA A 186 -8.56 -2.51 18.38
C ALA A 186 -9.05 -1.23 17.67
N ASN A 187 -9.30 -0.15 18.41
CA ASN A 187 -9.71 1.13 17.83
C ASN A 187 -8.55 1.91 17.23
N ILE A 188 -7.30 1.56 17.55
CA ILE A 188 -6.11 2.26 17.10
C ILE A 188 -5.44 1.43 16.00
N ALA A 189 -5.28 2.04 14.84
CA ALA A 189 -4.56 1.43 13.72
C ALA A 189 -3.81 2.48 12.92
N TYR A 190 -2.78 2.02 12.23
CA TYR A 190 -1.93 2.79 11.34
C TYR A 190 -1.98 2.16 9.94
N ALA A 191 -2.11 2.99 8.91
CA ALA A 191 -2.08 2.57 7.52
C ALA A 191 -0.94 3.29 6.80
N ALA A 192 -0.03 2.52 6.21
CA ALA A 192 0.98 3.03 5.29
C ALA A 192 0.35 3.14 3.89
N MET A 193 0.36 4.35 3.35
CA MET A 193 -0.32 4.67 2.10
C MET A 193 0.66 5.14 1.03
N ALA A 194 0.38 4.76 -0.20
CA ALA A 194 1.10 5.11 -1.41
C ALA A 194 0.13 5.65 -2.48
N ASP A 195 0.68 6.21 -3.55
CA ASP A 195 -0.06 6.85 -4.65
C ASP A 195 0.36 6.32 -6.03
N PHE A 196 1.06 5.18 -6.08
CA PHE A 196 1.53 4.58 -7.33
C PHE A 196 0.68 3.34 -7.70
N GLY A 197 -0.12 3.47 -8.77
CA GLY A 197 -1.03 2.47 -9.32
C GLY A 197 -1.36 2.74 -10.80
N ILE A 198 -2.18 1.86 -11.42
CA ILE A 198 -2.17 1.28 -12.78
C ILE A 198 -1.77 2.11 -14.01
N ASN A 199 -1.58 3.41 -13.92
CA ASN A 199 -0.96 4.20 -15.00
C ASN A 199 0.38 4.82 -14.60
N GLY A 200 0.97 4.43 -13.46
CA GLY A 200 2.19 5.08 -12.95
C GLY A 200 2.02 6.58 -12.75
N ILE A 201 0.76 7.04 -12.62
CA ILE A 201 0.44 8.44 -12.45
C ILE A 201 0.54 8.74 -10.97
N PHE A 202 1.58 9.49 -10.62
CA PHE A 202 1.70 10.15 -9.33
C PHE A 202 0.61 11.21 -9.22
N THR A 203 -0.39 10.96 -8.37
CA THR A 203 -1.32 12.01 -7.95
C THR A 203 -0.86 12.51 -6.59
N SER A 204 -0.18 13.66 -6.64
CA SER A 204 0.67 14.24 -5.61
C SER A 204 0.16 14.19 -4.15
N GLY A 205 1.11 13.96 -3.24
CA GLY A 205 1.23 14.70 -1.97
C GLY A 205 0.44 14.18 -0.77
N ILE A 206 -0.31 13.09 -0.93
CA ILE A 206 -1.17 12.50 0.10
C ILE A 206 -0.68 11.12 0.57
N THR A 207 0.53 10.71 0.19
CA THR A 207 1.14 9.51 0.77
C THR A 207 1.51 9.78 2.23
N GLY A 208 1.59 8.72 3.03
CA GLY A 208 1.89 8.89 4.44
C GLY A 208 1.46 7.73 5.31
N ILE A 209 1.69 7.93 6.60
CA ILE A 209 1.11 7.11 7.67
C ILE A 209 -0.15 7.80 8.15
N TYR A 210 -1.27 7.09 8.00
CA TYR A 210 -2.56 7.52 8.50
C TYR A 210 -2.87 6.77 9.78
N LYS A 211 -3.39 7.47 10.79
CA LYS A 211 -3.76 6.89 12.07
C LYS A 211 -5.25 7.05 12.33
N THR A 212 -5.87 6.02 12.88
CA THR A 212 -7.19 6.09 13.51
C THR A 212 -7.09 5.80 14.99
N THR A 213 -8.05 6.29 15.77
CA THR A 213 -8.24 5.97 17.20
C THR A 213 -9.69 5.61 17.52
N ASN A 214 -10.51 5.38 16.50
CA ASN A 214 -11.96 5.13 16.61
C ASN A 214 -12.46 4.11 15.57
N SER A 215 -11.72 3.01 15.44
CA SER A 215 -12.08 1.89 14.54
C SER A 215 -12.26 2.33 13.08
N GLY A 216 -11.41 3.24 12.63
CA GLY A 216 -11.38 3.75 11.26
C GLY A 216 -12.47 4.77 10.93
N SER A 217 -13.36 5.12 11.85
CA SER A 217 -14.40 6.15 11.59
C SER A 217 -13.78 7.47 11.10
N THR A 218 -12.62 7.82 11.65
CA THR A 218 -11.79 8.94 11.19
C THR A 218 -10.33 8.51 11.07
N TRP A 219 -9.63 9.08 10.08
CA TRP A 219 -8.19 8.90 9.88
C TRP A 219 -7.49 10.26 9.81
N THR A 220 -6.28 10.33 10.36
CA THR A 220 -5.44 11.53 10.35
C THR A 220 -4.07 11.18 9.77
N ASN A 221 -3.58 11.96 8.81
CA ASN A 221 -2.21 11.83 8.33
C ASN A 221 -1.23 12.31 9.42
N VAL A 222 -0.43 11.41 9.98
CA VAL A 222 0.52 11.69 11.07
C VAL A 222 1.96 11.87 10.58
N THR A 223 2.22 11.84 9.26
CA THR A 223 3.53 12.17 8.70
C THR A 223 3.67 13.67 8.47
N MET A 224 2.62 14.32 7.95
CA MET A 224 2.64 15.76 7.61
C MET A 224 2.76 16.68 8.83
N ALA A 225 2.25 16.27 10.00
CA ALA A 225 2.28 17.07 11.23
C ALA A 225 3.70 17.51 11.65
N ASN A 226 4.75 16.89 11.09
CA ASN A 226 6.16 17.19 11.38
C ASN A 226 6.97 17.65 10.16
N GLY A 227 6.32 18.02 9.06
CA GLY A 227 7.03 18.38 7.82
C GLY A 227 7.86 17.24 7.22
N LYS A 228 7.53 15.98 7.56
CA LYS A 228 8.08 14.81 6.86
C LYS A 228 7.38 14.65 5.52
N GLU A 229 8.15 14.22 4.53
CA GLU A 229 7.73 14.19 3.14
C GLU A 229 6.51 13.29 2.90
N SER A 230 5.49 13.82 2.22
CA SER A 230 4.31 13.10 1.71
C SER A 230 4.37 12.89 0.19
N THR A 231 5.54 13.15 -0.42
CA THR A 231 5.80 13.00 -1.85
C THR A 231 6.05 11.55 -2.25
N TYR A 232 6.66 10.73 -1.37
CA TYR A 232 7.09 9.37 -1.71
C TYR A 232 6.31 8.30 -0.95
N PRO A 233 6.04 7.15 -1.58
CA PRO A 233 5.34 6.03 -0.96
C PRO A 233 5.90 5.56 0.38
N TRP A 234 4.99 5.40 1.33
CA TRP A 234 5.27 4.71 2.58
C TRP A 234 4.96 3.22 2.39
N SER A 235 6.01 2.39 2.42
CA SER A 235 5.95 0.99 2.00
C SER A 235 5.58 0.03 3.12
N ASP A 236 5.76 0.43 4.39
CA ASP A 236 5.47 -0.43 5.54
C ASP A 236 5.20 0.36 6.83
N VAL A 237 4.49 -0.26 7.77
CA VAL A 237 4.28 0.23 9.13
C VAL A 237 4.09 -0.93 10.10
N VAL A 238 4.74 -0.85 11.26
CA VAL A 238 4.57 -1.80 12.37
C VAL A 238 4.48 -1.06 13.71
N VAL A 239 3.66 -1.58 14.63
CA VAL A 239 3.54 -1.09 16.01
C VAL A 239 4.31 -2.03 16.93
N ASP A 240 5.08 -1.45 17.85
CA ASP A 240 5.78 -2.23 18.88
C ASP A 240 4.76 -2.93 19.79
N PRO A 241 4.82 -4.28 19.89
CA PRO A 241 3.83 -5.04 20.65
C PRO A 241 3.85 -4.79 22.16
N ASN A 242 4.98 -4.32 22.70
CA ASN A 242 5.18 -4.08 24.14
C ASN A 242 5.01 -2.60 24.50
N THR A 243 5.32 -1.69 23.58
CA THR A 243 5.26 -0.24 23.80
C THR A 243 4.50 0.42 22.65
N THR A 244 3.18 0.45 22.71
CA THR A 244 2.35 0.79 21.53
C THR A 244 2.45 2.26 21.07
N SER A 245 3.06 3.14 21.88
CA SER A 245 3.47 4.48 21.43
C SER A 245 4.69 4.46 20.50
N THR A 246 5.41 3.34 20.42
CA THR A 246 6.51 3.14 19.50
C THR A 246 6.00 2.54 18.18
N VAL A 247 6.24 3.25 17.09
CA VAL A 247 5.82 2.87 15.74
C VAL A 247 7.02 2.99 14.81
N TYR A 248 7.20 2.01 13.93
CA TYR A 248 8.20 2.05 12.87
C TYR A 248 7.48 2.08 11.53
N ALA A 249 7.98 2.90 10.62
CA ALA A 249 7.40 3.05 9.29
C ALA A 249 8.50 3.30 8.26
N ALA A 250 8.30 2.83 7.04
CA ALA A 250 9.29 2.92 5.97
C ALA A 250 8.83 3.85 4.87
N VAL A 251 9.73 4.73 4.43
CA VAL A 251 9.70 5.28 3.08
C VAL A 251 10.53 4.33 2.23
N GLY A 252 9.91 3.72 1.22
CA GLY A 252 10.51 2.67 0.41
C GLY A 252 10.08 2.83 -1.03
N TRP A 253 10.48 3.94 -1.63
CA TRP A 253 10.19 4.22 -3.02
C TRP A 253 11.05 3.34 -3.93
N VAL A 254 10.42 2.63 -4.87
CA VAL A 254 11.06 1.58 -5.68
C VAL A 254 12.23 2.10 -6.52
N PHE A 255 12.18 3.35 -6.99
CA PHE A 255 13.28 3.96 -7.76
C PHE A 255 14.36 4.61 -6.89
N GLY A 256 14.23 4.57 -5.57
CA GLY A 256 15.15 5.20 -4.64
C GLY A 256 14.93 6.71 -4.49
N THR A 257 15.15 7.21 -3.28
CA THR A 257 15.20 8.64 -2.95
C THR A 257 16.11 8.83 -1.73
N ALA A 258 16.59 10.05 -1.51
CA ALA A 258 17.37 10.39 -0.33
C ALA A 258 16.61 10.13 0.99
N ASN A 259 15.26 10.10 0.93
CA ASN A 259 14.39 9.82 2.07
C ASN A 259 14.04 8.35 2.26
N ASN A 260 14.52 7.42 1.41
CA ASN A 260 14.30 6.01 1.67
C ASN A 260 15.01 5.59 2.95
N GLY A 261 14.27 4.86 3.79
CA GLY A 261 14.74 4.41 5.09
C GLY A 261 13.60 4.15 6.07
N VAL A 262 13.97 3.68 7.26
CA VAL A 262 13.03 3.39 8.33
C VAL A 262 13.02 4.53 9.34
N TYR A 263 11.82 4.98 9.69
CA TYR A 263 11.56 6.02 10.66
C TYR A 263 10.89 5.43 11.90
N LYS A 264 11.32 5.90 13.08
CA LYS A 264 10.76 5.53 14.38
C LYS A 264 10.05 6.73 15.01
N SER A 265 8.85 6.49 15.49
CA SER A 265 8.14 7.34 16.44
C SER A 265 8.13 6.67 17.81
N THR A 266 8.16 7.47 18.88
CA THR A 266 7.98 7.02 20.28
C THR A 266 6.78 7.69 20.96
N ASP A 267 6.00 8.44 20.20
CA ASP A 267 4.88 9.27 20.61
C ASP A 267 3.65 9.02 19.70
N SER A 268 3.48 7.76 19.29
CA SER A 268 2.32 7.26 18.56
C SER A 268 2.09 7.90 17.19
N GLY A 269 3.17 8.29 16.51
CA GLY A 269 3.21 8.96 15.21
C GLY A 269 3.27 10.48 15.29
N ALA A 270 3.33 11.07 16.48
CA ALA A 270 3.35 12.53 16.63
C ALA A 270 4.68 13.16 16.22
N THR A 271 5.81 12.43 16.27
CA THR A 271 7.12 12.80 15.71
C THR A 271 7.83 11.58 15.14
N TRP A 272 8.71 11.78 14.15
CA TRP A 272 9.43 10.71 13.46
C TRP A 272 10.92 11.01 13.32
N ARG A 273 11.75 10.05 13.72
CA ARG A 273 13.22 10.06 13.60
C ARG A 273 13.68 8.98 12.61
N LEU A 274 14.53 9.35 11.67
CA LEU A 274 15.20 8.38 10.78
C LEU A 274 16.14 7.48 11.59
N LEU A 275 16.13 6.18 11.30
CA LEU A 275 17.10 5.21 11.80
C LEU A 275 18.25 5.12 10.80
N ASN A 276 19.37 5.78 11.10
CA ASN A 276 20.48 5.97 10.17
C ASN A 276 21.83 5.42 10.67
N THR A 277 21.86 4.70 11.80
CA THR A 277 23.07 4.01 12.24
C THR A 277 23.42 2.90 11.23
N PRO A 278 24.59 2.93 10.56
CA PRO A 278 24.98 1.85 9.68
C PRO A 278 24.97 0.50 10.41
N PRO A 279 24.57 -0.61 9.76
CA PRO A 279 24.25 -0.78 8.34
C PRO A 279 22.78 -0.52 7.91
N ALA A 280 22.02 0.33 8.62
CA ALA A 280 20.63 0.64 8.23
C ALA A 280 20.50 1.06 6.74
N PRO A 281 19.46 0.60 6.01
CA PRO A 281 19.25 0.95 4.62
C PRO A 281 18.70 2.38 4.51
N VAL A 282 19.57 3.34 4.17
CA VAL A 282 19.22 4.76 4.02
C VAL A 282 19.70 5.28 2.68
N GLY A 283 18.82 5.99 1.98
CA GLY A 283 19.16 6.75 0.78
C GLY A 283 18.83 6.06 -0.54
N ALA A 284 19.24 6.72 -1.62
CA ALA A 284 18.70 6.48 -2.96
C ALA A 284 19.15 5.19 -3.65
N SER A 285 20.06 4.41 -3.07
CA SER A 285 20.41 3.08 -3.59
C SER A 285 19.41 1.99 -3.20
N PHE A 286 18.57 2.27 -2.19
CA PHE A 286 17.57 1.32 -1.72
C PHE A 286 16.22 1.61 -2.37
N GLY A 287 15.47 0.57 -2.70
CA GLY A 287 14.11 0.62 -3.25
C GLY A 287 13.05 0.38 -2.18
N ARG A 288 12.13 -0.56 -2.42
CA ARG A 288 11.09 -0.97 -1.44
C ARG A 288 11.73 -1.47 -0.15
N ILE A 289 11.15 -1.07 0.99
CA ILE A 289 11.59 -1.45 2.32
C ILE A 289 10.45 -2.11 3.09
N SER A 290 10.74 -3.24 3.74
CA SER A 290 9.83 -3.93 4.64
C SER A 290 10.40 -4.08 6.04
N ILE A 291 9.52 -4.09 7.04
CA ILE A 291 9.83 -4.13 8.47
C ILE A 291 9.06 -5.28 9.11
N ALA A 292 9.73 -6.08 9.92
CA ALA A 292 9.09 -6.98 10.87
C ALA A 292 9.61 -6.73 12.28
N ILE A 293 8.72 -6.81 13.26
CA ILE A 293 9.03 -6.71 14.69
C ILE A 293 8.72 -8.02 15.38
N SER A 294 9.65 -8.52 16.19
CA SER A 294 9.41 -9.74 16.96
C SER A 294 8.24 -9.56 17.91
N LYS A 295 7.36 -10.56 17.93
CA LYS A 295 6.21 -10.65 18.84
C LYS A 295 6.57 -11.33 20.17
N ALA A 296 7.77 -11.90 20.27
CA ALA A 296 8.26 -12.54 21.50
C ALA A 296 8.67 -11.48 22.54
N ASN A 297 8.96 -11.91 23.77
CA ASN A 297 9.27 -11.10 24.97
C ASN A 297 10.41 -10.05 24.83
N ASN A 298 10.95 -9.83 23.63
CA ASN A 298 11.82 -8.71 23.32
C ASN A 298 11.34 -7.98 22.04
N ALA A 299 10.36 -7.08 22.19
CA ALA A 299 9.86 -6.23 21.10
C ALA A 299 10.91 -5.25 20.52
N ASN A 300 12.13 -5.22 21.07
CA ASN A 300 13.22 -4.44 20.48
C ASN A 300 13.89 -5.15 19.30
N VAL A 301 13.49 -6.38 18.98
CA VAL A 301 14.03 -7.10 17.83
C VAL A 301 13.29 -6.70 16.55
N LEU A 302 14.00 -6.02 15.66
CA LEU A 302 13.51 -5.57 14.35
C LEU A 302 14.27 -6.27 13.24
N TYR A 303 13.58 -6.62 12.17
CA TYR A 303 14.17 -7.02 10.90
C TYR A 303 13.76 -6.02 9.83
N ILE A 304 14.72 -5.60 9.01
CA ILE A 304 14.49 -4.70 7.88
C ILE A 304 15.09 -5.36 6.64
N ALA A 305 14.30 -5.48 5.58
CA ALA A 305 14.76 -5.85 4.26
C ALA A 305 14.58 -4.67 3.31
N ALA A 306 15.57 -4.42 2.46
CA ALA A 306 15.52 -3.38 1.44
C ALA A 306 15.98 -3.94 0.09
N GLU A 307 15.22 -3.58 -0.94
CA GLU A 307 15.54 -3.80 -2.34
C GLU A 307 16.73 -2.93 -2.77
N ASP A 308 17.54 -3.43 -3.70
CA ASP A 308 18.44 -2.65 -4.54
C ASP A 308 17.65 -2.01 -5.68
N ASN A 309 17.58 -0.67 -5.73
CA ASN A 309 16.71 0.02 -6.70
C ASN A 309 17.14 -0.11 -8.17
N THR A 310 18.30 -0.72 -8.44
CA THR A 310 18.85 -0.89 -9.79
C THR A 310 18.66 -2.32 -10.28
N THR A 311 18.93 -3.30 -9.42
CA THR A 311 18.87 -4.72 -9.75
C THR A 311 17.54 -5.37 -9.38
N GLY A 312 16.76 -4.75 -8.48
CA GLY A 312 15.57 -5.34 -7.89
C GLY A 312 15.85 -6.48 -6.91
N GLY A 313 17.12 -6.76 -6.59
CA GLY A 313 17.51 -7.82 -5.65
C GLY A 313 17.56 -7.35 -4.20
N LEU A 314 17.89 -8.27 -3.29
CA LEU A 314 18.12 -7.96 -1.88
C LEU A 314 19.39 -7.12 -1.70
N ALA A 315 19.26 -5.83 -1.45
CA ALA A 315 20.39 -4.94 -1.13
C ALA A 315 20.82 -5.06 0.33
N ARG A 316 19.85 -5.17 1.24
CA ARG A 316 20.11 -5.18 2.67
C ARG A 316 19.10 -6.04 3.41
N PHE A 317 19.59 -6.91 4.28
CA PHE A 317 18.81 -7.52 5.35
C PHE A 317 19.51 -7.28 6.68
N VAL A 318 18.88 -6.56 7.59
CA VAL A 318 19.48 -6.20 8.89
C VAL A 318 18.56 -6.56 10.04
N ARG A 319 19.18 -6.89 11.17
CA ARG A 319 18.51 -7.09 12.45
C ARG A 319 18.96 -6.05 13.47
N SER A 320 18.03 -5.48 14.22
CA SER A 320 18.31 -4.76 15.46
C SER A 320 17.80 -5.56 16.64
N ASP A 321 18.47 -5.47 17.79
CA ASP A 321 18.04 -6.06 19.07
C ASP A 321 17.69 -5.01 20.14
N ASN A 322 17.76 -3.73 19.77
CA ASN A 322 17.63 -2.58 20.67
C ASN A 322 16.75 -1.46 20.06
N GLY A 323 15.73 -1.86 19.31
CA GLY A 323 14.70 -0.97 18.81
C GLY A 323 15.23 0.03 17.78
N GLY A 324 16.21 -0.39 16.98
CA GLY A 324 16.77 0.37 15.88
C GLY A 324 17.92 1.31 16.24
N THR A 325 18.54 1.14 17.42
CA THR A 325 19.71 1.94 17.83
C THR A 325 20.96 1.48 17.09
N THR A 326 21.17 0.16 17.00
CA THR A 326 22.24 -0.47 16.22
C THR A 326 21.68 -1.61 15.38
N PHE A 327 22.40 -1.98 14.33
CA PHE A 327 22.01 -3.03 13.41
C PHE A 327 23.16 -4.02 13.17
N THR A 328 22.81 -5.29 12.99
CA THR A 328 23.68 -6.35 12.49
C THR A 328 23.30 -6.60 11.03
N ASP A 329 24.30 -6.59 10.14
CA ASP A 329 24.10 -6.95 8.74
C ASP A 329 24.01 -8.47 8.60
N LEU A 330 22.90 -8.95 8.04
CA LEU A 330 22.62 -10.35 7.78
C LEU A 330 22.57 -10.66 6.27
N THR A 331 22.82 -9.66 5.42
CA THR A 331 22.67 -9.76 3.95
C THR A 331 23.47 -10.92 3.38
N ALA A 332 24.76 -11.04 3.74
CA ALA A 332 25.65 -12.06 3.19
C ALA A 332 25.22 -13.51 3.51
N GLY A 333 24.48 -13.72 4.60
CA GLY A 333 23.95 -15.03 5.00
C GLY A 333 22.52 -15.30 4.52
N THR A 334 21.91 -14.36 3.80
CA THR A 334 20.51 -14.43 3.38
C THR A 334 20.41 -14.68 1.88
N PRO A 335 19.70 -15.72 1.42
CA PRO A 335 19.45 -15.91 0.00
C PRO A 335 18.76 -14.68 -0.59
N ASN A 336 19.10 -14.32 -1.83
CA ASN A 336 18.38 -13.28 -2.56
C ASN A 336 16.98 -13.79 -2.98
N TYR A 337 16.05 -13.84 -2.02
CA TYR A 337 14.66 -14.26 -2.23
C TYR A 337 13.87 -13.26 -3.08
N MET A 338 14.35 -12.01 -3.21
CA MET A 338 13.77 -10.99 -4.07
C MET A 338 14.08 -11.19 -5.55
N SER A 339 15.09 -11.99 -5.88
CA SER A 339 15.59 -12.18 -7.25
C SER A 339 15.88 -10.83 -7.93
N SER A 340 15.08 -10.41 -8.91
CA SER A 340 15.13 -9.11 -9.58
C SER A 340 13.80 -8.32 -9.46
N GLN A 341 12.92 -8.73 -8.55
CA GLN A 341 11.56 -8.22 -8.43
C GLN A 341 11.22 -7.77 -7.00
N GLY A 342 12.20 -7.36 -6.19
CA GLY A 342 12.01 -6.90 -4.81
C GLY A 342 11.07 -5.70 -4.66
N TRP A 343 10.95 -4.84 -5.68
CA TRP A 343 9.93 -3.79 -5.74
C TRP A 343 8.48 -4.34 -5.68
N TYR A 344 8.29 -5.59 -6.11
CA TYR A 344 7.02 -6.28 -6.26
C TYR A 344 6.82 -7.42 -5.25
N ASP A 345 7.82 -8.29 -5.08
CA ASP A 345 7.79 -9.56 -4.34
C ASP A 345 8.44 -9.51 -2.95
N THR A 346 8.38 -8.34 -2.28
CA THR A 346 8.92 -8.22 -0.92
C THR A 346 7.82 -8.20 0.13
N ASN A 347 7.95 -9.10 1.11
CA ASN A 347 7.19 -9.04 2.36
C ASN A 347 8.05 -9.60 3.50
N LEU A 348 8.02 -8.94 4.66
CA LEU A 348 8.48 -9.50 5.92
C LEU A 348 7.28 -9.67 6.85
N SER A 349 7.15 -10.85 7.43
CA SER A 349 6.12 -11.15 8.41
C SER A 349 6.77 -11.69 9.69
N PRO A 350 6.37 -11.19 10.87
CA PRO A 350 6.85 -11.74 12.12
C PRO A 350 6.25 -13.12 12.37
N GLY A 351 7.14 -14.09 12.58
CA GLY A 351 6.81 -15.44 13.05
C GLY A 351 6.16 -15.47 14.42
#